data_AF-A6SWH8-F1
#
_entry.id   AF-A6SWH8-F1
#
_cell.length_a   1.000
_cell.length_b   1.000
_cell.length_c   1.000
_cell.angle_alpha   90.00
_cell.angle_beta   90.00
_cell.angle_gamma   90.00
#
_symmetry.space_group_name_H-M   'P 1'
#
loop_
_entity.id
_entity.type
_entity.pdbx_description
1 polymer ?
#
loop_
_entity_poly.entity_id
_entity_poly.type
_entity_poly.pdbx_seq_one_letter_code
_entity_poly.pdbx_strand_id
1 'polypeptide(L)'
;MLDLALLIFFTVMSYRVFVGINREVTVLNEFRQTSSLAYAALLFPLGPVVLVIGPFFLPFPITYIVAATMYLPALLTARRCTRALQLTGTDRVQRAQASVFQAFGTSLFGLVYVAVMCVLAFAVEAIV
;
A
#
# COMPACT_ATOMS: atom_id res chain seq x y z
N MET A 1 -10.04 5.80 -17.64
CA MET A 1 -11.09 5.86 -16.59
C MET A 1 -10.78 4.95 -15.40
N LEU A 2 -10.21 3.76 -15.63
CA LEU A 2 -9.81 2.83 -14.58
C LEU A 2 -8.80 3.42 -13.58
N ASP A 3 -7.81 4.18 -14.05
CA ASP A 3 -6.78 4.77 -13.17
C ASP A 3 -7.33 5.82 -12.21
N LEU A 4 -8.36 6.55 -12.65
CA LEU A 4 -9.04 7.56 -11.82
C LEU A 4 -9.90 6.89 -10.75
N ALA A 5 -10.57 5.78 -11.07
CA ALA A 5 -11.28 4.96 -10.08
C ALA A 5 -10.32 4.37 -9.04
N LEU A 6 -9.15 3.90 -9.48
CA LEU A 6 -8.10 3.41 -8.58
C LEU A 6 -7.52 4.50 -7.69
N LEU A 7 -7.29 5.69 -8.23
CA LEU A 7 -6.82 6.84 -7.45
C LEU A 7 -7.80 7.16 -6.31
N ILE A 8 -9.11 7.20 -6.59
CA ILE A 8 -10.13 7.40 -5.57
C ILE A 8 -10.10 6.26 -4.55
N PHE A 9 -10.05 5.00 -5.01
CA PHE A 9 -9.99 3.84 -4.14
C PHE A 9 -8.78 3.85 -3.20
N PHE A 10 -7.58 4.08 -3.72
CA PHE A 10 -6.34 4.14 -2.92
C PHE A 10 -6.34 5.33 -1.98
N THR A 11 -6.92 6.47 -2.36
CA THR A 11 -7.06 7.63 -1.47
C THR A 11 -7.99 7.31 -0.29
N VAL A 12 -9.15 6.73 -0.55
CA VAL A 12 -10.11 6.33 0.50
C VAL A 12 -9.48 5.27 1.41
N MET A 13 -8.81 4.26 0.84
CA MET A 13 -8.15 3.22 1.63
C MET A 13 -6.98 3.78 2.45
N SER A 14 -6.17 4.66 1.88
CA SER A 14 -5.10 5.36 2.59
C SER A 14 -5.62 6.10 3.82
N TYR A 15 -6.69 6.88 3.65
CA TYR A 15 -7.33 7.58 4.76
C TYR A 15 -7.88 6.61 5.83
N ARG A 16 -8.59 5.56 5.42
CA ARG A 16 -9.13 4.55 6.34
C ARG A 16 -8.03 3.85 7.13
N VAL A 17 -6.94 3.46 6.47
CA VAL A 17 -5.79 2.81 7.10
C VAL A 17 -5.08 3.77 8.06
N PHE A 18 -4.83 5.01 7.64
CA PHE A 18 -4.20 6.03 8.47
C PHE A 18 -5.00 6.29 9.75
N VAL A 19 -6.32 6.51 9.63
CA VAL A 19 -7.19 6.73 10.79
C VAL A 19 -7.31 5.48 11.66
N GLY A 20 -7.43 4.29 11.04
CA GLY A 20 -7.53 3.01 11.77
C GLY A 20 -6.28 2.73 12.62
N ILE A 21 -5.10 2.92 12.04
CA ILE A 21 -3.82 2.74 12.76
C ILE A 21 -3.66 3.81 13.84
N ASN A 22 -3.94 5.07 13.54
CA ASN A 22 -3.78 6.17 14.51
C ASN A 22 -4.69 6.03 15.74
N ARG A 23 -5.90 5.49 15.57
CA ARG A 23 -6.80 5.20 16.69
C ARG A 23 -6.26 4.13 17.64
N GLU A 24 -5.44 3.21 17.12
CA GLU A 24 -4.89 2.08 17.86
C GLU A 24 -3.39 2.26 18.20
N VAL A 25 -2.85 3.48 18.10
CA VAL A 25 -1.45 3.78 18.40
C VAL A 25 -1.05 3.37 19.82
N THR A 26 -1.94 3.51 20.79
CA THR A 26 -1.69 3.09 22.17
C THR A 26 -1.42 1.59 22.25
N VAL A 27 -2.22 0.78 21.55
CA VAL A 27 -2.06 -0.68 21.49
C VAL A 27 -0.77 -1.04 20.74
N LEU A 28 -0.49 -0.38 19.63
CA LEU A 28 0.76 -0.59 18.88
C LEU A 28 2.01 -0.29 19.74
N ASN A 29 1.98 0.80 20.50
CA ASN A 29 3.07 1.18 21.40
C ASN A 29 3.24 0.18 22.56
N GLU A 30 2.14 -0.35 23.11
CA GLU A 30 2.16 -1.41 24.13
C GLU A 30 2.91 -2.65 23.64
N PHE A 31 2.68 -3.04 22.38
CA PHE A 31 3.37 -4.17 21.74
C PHE A 31 4.67 -3.81 21.01
N ARG A 32 5.23 -2.62 21.27
CA ARG A 32 6.46 -2.08 20.64
C ARG A 32 6.47 -2.14 19.11
N GLN A 33 5.30 -2.01 18.49
CA GLN A 33 5.14 -1.97 17.04
C GLN A 33 5.27 -0.54 16.50
N THR A 34 5.66 -0.41 15.25
CA THR A 34 5.96 0.90 14.66
C THR A 34 4.70 1.58 14.10
N SER A 35 4.45 2.82 14.52
CA SER A 35 3.41 3.70 13.95
C SER A 35 3.72 4.22 12.54
N SER A 36 4.93 3.91 12.02
CA SER A 36 5.37 4.28 10.67
C SER A 36 4.46 3.72 9.58
N LEU A 37 3.73 2.64 9.86
CA LEU A 37 2.76 2.07 8.93
C LEU A 37 1.65 3.07 8.56
N ALA A 38 1.22 3.93 9.49
CA ALA A 38 0.23 4.97 9.21
C ALA A 38 0.75 5.93 8.14
N TYR A 39 1.99 6.41 8.30
CA TYR A 39 2.61 7.32 7.34
C TYR A 39 2.92 6.63 6.01
N ALA A 40 3.31 5.34 6.03
CA ALA A 40 3.53 4.58 4.81
C ALA A 40 2.24 4.42 3.99
N ALA A 41 1.07 4.36 4.63
CA ALA A 41 -0.21 4.29 3.92
C ALA A 41 -0.53 5.57 3.14
N LEU A 42 0.03 6.72 3.51
CA LEU A 42 -0.14 7.99 2.77
C LEU A 42 0.52 7.95 1.38
N LEU A 43 1.41 6.99 1.13
CA LEU A 43 2.04 6.79 -0.18
C LEU A 43 1.14 6.04 -1.17
N PHE A 44 0.07 5.37 -0.72
CA PHE A 44 -0.83 4.62 -1.61
C PHE A 44 -1.40 5.43 -2.77
N PRO A 45 -1.97 6.64 -2.57
CA PRO A 45 -2.49 7.42 -3.70
C PRO A 45 -1.39 7.94 -4.63
N LEU A 46 -0.12 7.97 -4.20
CA LEU A 46 0.98 8.37 -5.08
C LEU A 46 1.28 7.30 -6.13
N GLY A 47 1.02 6.02 -5.85
CA GLY A 47 1.22 4.94 -6.81
C GLY A 47 0.45 5.14 -8.13
N PRO A 48 -0.88 5.32 -8.11
CA PRO A 48 -1.66 5.61 -9.31
C PRO A 48 -1.27 6.94 -9.97
N VAL A 49 -0.94 7.96 -9.18
CA VAL A 49 -0.46 9.25 -9.72
C VAL A 49 0.82 9.06 -10.54
N VAL A 50 1.77 8.28 -10.03
CA VAL A 50 3.00 7.95 -10.75
C VAL A 50 2.71 7.11 -12.00
N LEU A 51 1.74 6.20 -11.98
CA LEU A 51 1.38 5.44 -13.17
C LEU A 51 0.72 6.29 -14.27
N VAL A 52 -0.07 7.30 -13.90
CA VAL A 52 -0.71 8.20 -14.86
C VAL A 52 0.27 9.24 -15.41
N ILE A 53 1.07 9.85 -14.54
CA ILE A 53 1.91 11.00 -14.90
C ILE A 53 3.33 10.54 -15.29
N GLY A 54 3.81 9.46 -14.68
CA GLY A 54 5.18 8.97 -14.84
C GLY A 54 5.59 8.66 -16.28
N PRO A 55 4.74 8.06 -17.16
CA PRO A 55 5.14 7.81 -18.54
C PRO A 55 5.51 9.09 -19.34
N PHE A 56 5.04 10.26 -18.91
CA PHE A 56 5.39 11.55 -19.53
C PHE A 56 6.77 12.07 -19.10
N PHE A 57 7.30 11.63 -17.96
CA PHE A 57 8.54 12.16 -17.37
C PHE A 57 9.65 11.12 -17.23
N LEU A 58 9.29 9.84 -17.14
CA LEU A 58 10.19 8.74 -16.85
C LEU A 58 10.08 7.68 -17.94
N PRO A 59 11.21 7.16 -18.43
CA PRO A 59 11.20 6.12 -19.45
C PRO A 59 10.69 4.79 -18.87
N PHE A 60 10.17 3.94 -19.76
CA PHE A 60 9.96 2.53 -19.44
C PHE A 60 11.31 1.85 -19.13
N PRO A 61 11.42 0.98 -18.10
CA PRO A 61 10.43 0.53 -17.12
C PRO A 61 10.45 1.31 -15.77
N ILE A 62 11.19 2.41 -15.69
CA ILE A 62 11.47 3.13 -14.44
C ILE A 62 10.19 3.59 -13.75
N THR A 63 9.20 4.07 -14.51
CA THR A 63 7.88 4.47 -13.99
C THR A 63 7.22 3.40 -13.10
N TYR A 64 7.24 2.14 -13.54
CA TYR A 64 6.63 1.03 -12.81
C TYR A 64 7.41 0.69 -11.55
N ILE A 65 8.74 0.79 -11.60
CA ILE A 65 9.60 0.59 -10.42
C ILE A 65 9.29 1.66 -9.37
N VAL A 66 9.19 2.93 -9.77
CA VAL A 66 8.85 4.04 -8.86
C VAL A 66 7.43 3.88 -8.31
N ALA A 67 6.47 3.45 -9.12
CA ALA A 67 5.13 3.17 -8.62
C ALA A 67 5.11 2.01 -7.59
N ALA A 68 5.88 0.95 -7.84
CA ALA A 68 6.00 -0.19 -6.92
C ALA A 68 6.62 0.20 -5.56
N THR A 69 7.64 1.08 -5.56
CA THR A 69 8.28 1.53 -4.33
C THR A 69 7.36 2.33 -3.41
N MET A 70 6.27 2.91 -3.93
CA MET A 70 5.26 3.59 -3.10
C MET A 70 4.46 2.62 -2.22
N TYR A 71 4.35 1.35 -2.61
CA TYR A 71 3.59 0.34 -1.86
C TYR A 71 4.46 -0.55 -0.96
N LEU A 72 5.75 -0.71 -1.29
CA LEU A 72 6.68 -1.59 -0.59
C LEU A 72 6.85 -1.28 0.92
N PRO A 73 7.05 -0.02 1.34
CA PRO A 73 7.25 0.30 2.75
C PRO A 73 6.06 -0.15 3.62
N ALA A 74 4.84 0.10 3.14
CA ALA A 74 3.62 -0.29 3.82
C ALA A 74 3.47 -1.83 3.85
N LEU A 75 3.78 -2.53 2.76
CA LEU A 75 3.72 -4.00 2.72
C LEU A 75 4.68 -4.63 3.74
N LEU A 76 5.94 -4.18 3.76
CA LEU A 76 6.98 -4.74 4.62
C LEU A 76 6.70 -4.46 6.10
N THR A 77 6.28 -3.23 6.42
CA THR A 77 5.91 -2.85 7.79
C THR A 77 4.65 -3.57 8.24
N ALA A 78 3.62 -3.65 7.39
CA ALA A 78 2.38 -4.35 7.71
C ALA A 78 2.63 -5.85 7.94
N ARG A 79 3.46 -6.50 7.11
CA ARG A 79 3.80 -7.93 7.28
C ARG A 79 4.49 -8.22 8.62
N ARG A 80 5.36 -7.31 9.08
CA ARG A 80 6.02 -7.44 10.38
C ARG A 80 5.01 -7.26 11.52
N CYS A 81 4.16 -6.24 11.41
CA CYS A 81 3.13 -5.96 12.41
C CYS A 81 2.08 -7.09 12.48
N THR A 82 1.57 -7.59 11.36
CA THR A 82 0.58 -8.68 11.35
C THR A 82 1.12 -9.92 12.03
N ARG A 83 2.36 -10.32 11.73
CA ARG A 83 3.00 -11.49 12.36
C ARG A 83 3.16 -11.30 13.87
N ALA A 84 3.54 -10.12 14.33
CA ALA A 84 3.69 -9.84 15.76
C ALA A 84 2.33 -9.88 16.50
N LEU A 85 1.30 -9.24 15.93
CA LEU A 85 -0.03 -9.17 16.54
C LEU A 85 -0.75 -10.54 16.54
N GLN A 86 -0.54 -11.36 15.51
CA GLN A 86 -1.06 -12.73 15.45
C GLN A 86 -0.52 -13.62 16.58
N LEU A 87 0.74 -13.43 16.98
CA LEU A 87 1.36 -14.21 18.06
C LEU A 87 0.84 -13.80 19.45
N THR A 88 0.24 -12.62 19.58
CA THR A 88 -0.25 -12.11 20.86
C THR A 88 -1.58 -12.74 21.27
N GLY A 89 -2.46 -13.03 20.31
CA GLY A 89 -3.70 -13.80 20.53
C GLY A 89 -4.74 -13.19 21.49
N THR A 90 -4.66 -11.90 21.83
CA THR A 90 -5.63 -11.26 22.75
C THR A 90 -6.69 -10.46 22.00
N ASP A 91 -7.91 -10.40 22.56
CA ASP A 91 -9.05 -9.71 21.93
C ASP A 91 -8.82 -8.21 21.72
N ARG A 92 -7.99 -7.58 22.56
CA ARG A 92 -7.61 -6.17 22.41
C ARG A 92 -6.87 -5.88 21.11
N VAL A 93 -6.14 -6.86 20.58
CA VAL A 93 -5.33 -6.65 19.37
C VAL A 93 -6.13 -6.81 18.08
N GLN A 94 -7.35 -7.36 18.13
CA GLN A 94 -8.12 -7.67 16.92
C GLN A 94 -8.39 -6.44 16.05
N ARG A 95 -8.68 -5.28 16.67
CA ARG A 95 -8.95 -4.03 15.93
C ARG A 95 -7.69 -3.46 15.27
N ALA A 96 -6.57 -3.48 16.00
CA ALA A 96 -5.27 -3.09 15.47
C ALA A 96 -4.86 -4.04 14.33
N GLN A 97 -5.03 -5.34 14.53
CA GLN A 97 -4.74 -6.38 13.55
C GLN A 97 -5.57 -6.20 12.27
N ALA A 98 -6.86 -5.91 12.38
CA ALA A 98 -7.72 -5.65 11.22
C ALA A 98 -7.23 -4.45 10.40
N SER A 99 -6.84 -3.36 11.07
CA SER A 99 -6.32 -2.15 10.42
C SER A 99 -4.99 -2.41 9.71
N VAL A 100 -4.08 -3.16 10.35
CA VAL A 100 -2.79 -3.58 9.76
C VAL A 100 -3.03 -4.54 8.59
N PHE A 101 -3.99 -5.46 8.70
CA PHE A 101 -4.33 -6.38 7.61
C PHE A 101 -4.94 -5.65 6.41
N GLN A 102 -5.74 -4.63 6.66
CA GLN A 102 -6.25 -3.75 5.60
C GLN A 102 -5.10 -3.00 4.91
N ALA A 103 -4.12 -2.49 5.66
CA ALA A 103 -2.92 -1.86 5.09
C ALA A 103 -2.14 -2.86 4.22
N PHE A 104 -1.94 -4.08 4.72
CA PHE A 104 -1.28 -5.16 4.00
C PHE A 104 -2.00 -5.49 2.69
N GLY A 105 -3.31 -5.76 2.75
CA GLY A 105 -4.12 -6.07 1.57
C GLY A 105 -4.13 -4.95 0.54
N THR A 106 -4.24 -3.69 0.98
CA THR A 106 -4.21 -2.53 0.08
C THR A 106 -2.85 -2.42 -0.64
N SER A 107 -1.75 -2.57 0.10
CA SER A 107 -0.40 -2.51 -0.49
C SER A 107 -0.14 -3.66 -1.46
N LEU A 108 -0.61 -4.87 -1.14
CA LEU A 108 -0.50 -6.04 -2.00
C LEU A 108 -1.31 -5.85 -3.30
N PHE A 109 -2.55 -5.36 -3.19
CA PHE A 109 -3.39 -5.06 -4.33
C PHE A 109 -2.75 -4.01 -5.25
N GLY A 110 -2.15 -2.95 -4.68
CA GLY A 110 -1.38 -1.96 -5.43
C GLY A 110 -0.21 -2.55 -6.20
N LEU A 111 0.58 -3.42 -5.57
CA LEU A 111 1.70 -4.08 -6.23
C LEU A 111 1.26 -5.03 -7.35
N VAL A 112 0.20 -5.82 -7.13
CA VAL A 112 -0.36 -6.70 -8.17
C VAL A 112 -0.82 -5.86 -9.36
N TYR A 113 -1.51 -4.76 -9.11
CA TYR A 113 -1.94 -3.86 -10.18
C TYR A 113 -0.77 -3.25 -10.97
N VAL A 114 0.28 -2.76 -10.28
CA VAL A 114 1.50 -2.27 -10.94
C VAL A 114 2.14 -3.38 -11.80
N ALA A 115 2.21 -4.61 -11.30
CA ALA A 115 2.78 -5.74 -12.03
C ALA A 115 1.96 -6.06 -13.29
N VAL A 116 0.63 -6.12 -13.18
CA VAL A 116 -0.27 -6.35 -14.33
C VAL A 116 -0.10 -5.25 -15.37
N MET A 117 -0.07 -3.98 -14.96
CA MET A 117 0.11 -2.86 -15.89
C MET A 117 1.49 -2.86 -16.54
N CYS A 118 2.55 -3.27 -15.83
CA CYS A 118 3.88 -3.42 -16.39
C CYS A 118 3.93 -4.52 -17.47
N VAL A 119 3.31 -5.68 -17.22
CA VAL A 119 3.22 -6.78 -18.19
C VAL A 119 2.43 -6.36 -19.43
N LEU A 120 1.30 -5.66 -19.25
CA LEU A 120 0.50 -5.15 -20.36
C LEU A 120 1.28 -4.13 -21.19
N ALA A 121 1.98 -3.20 -20.54
CA ALA A 121 2.81 -2.22 -21.24
C ALA A 121 3.93 -2.88 -22.05
N PHE A 122 4.61 -3.87 -21.47
CA PHE A 122 5.63 -4.64 -22.19
C PHE A 122 5.05 -5.38 -23.40
N ALA A 123 3.85 -5.95 -23.27
CA ALA A 123 3.18 -6.62 -24.38
C ALA A 123 2.81 -5.66 -25.52
N VAL A 124 2.39 -4.42 -25.19
CA VAL A 124 2.08 -3.39 -26.20
C VAL A 124 3.35 -2.93 -26.92
N GLU A 125 4.42 -2.62 -26.18
CA GLU A 125 5.72 -2.22 -26.75
C GLU A 125 6.36 -3.34 -27.59
N ALA A 126 6.04 -4.61 -27.33
CA ALA A 126 6.55 -5.73 -28.13
C ALA A 126 5.76 -5.95 -29.44
N ILE A 127 4.55 -5.39 -29.55
CA ILE A 127 3.68 -5.53 -30.73
C ILE A 127 3.84 -4.33 -31.69
N VAL A 128 4.18 -3.15 -31.16
CA VAL A 128 4.42 -1.91 -31.91
C VAL A 128 5.86 -1.87 -32.42
#